data_AF-A0A960J234-F1
#
_entry.id   AF-A0A960J234-F1
#
_cell.length_a   1.000
_cell.length_b   1.000
_cell.length_c   1.000
_cell.angle_alpha   90.00
_cell.angle_beta   90.00
_cell.angle_gamma   90.00
#
_symmetry.space_group_name_H-M   'P 1'
#
loop_
_entity.id
_entity.type
_entity.pdbx_description
1 polymer ?
#
loop_
_entity_poly.entity_id
_entity_poly.type
_entity_poly.pdbx_seq_one_letter_code
_entity_poly.pdbx_strand_id
1 'polypeptide(L)' 'MSICINCDACLRHCPPQFGAIFNHDADVIIIPELCSGCGKCLDPCPVNCILEDPDWEPAPEDWWAAPAFEDPYA' A
#
# COMPACT_ATOMS: atom_id res chain seq x y z
N MET A 1 -13.29 -9.78 10.27
CA MET A 1 -12.25 -8.89 10.78
C MET A 1 -11.57 -8.30 9.55
N SER A 2 -11.77 -7.01 9.27
CA SER A 2 -11.47 -6.36 7.98
C SER A 2 -10.63 -5.09 8.15
N ILE A 3 -9.78 -5.05 9.17
CA ILE A 3 -8.86 -3.94 9.47
C ILE A 3 -7.43 -4.38 9.22
N CYS A 4 -6.59 -3.47 8.72
CA CYS A 4 -5.16 -3.70 8.55
C CYS A 4 -4.51 -4.14 9.87
N ILE A 5 -3.50 -5.01 9.78
CA ILE A 5 -2.73 -5.53 10.93
C ILE A 5 -1.22 -5.44 10.72
N ASN A 6 -0.77 -4.65 9.73
CA ASN A 6 0.65 -4.38 9.44
C ASN A 6 1.49 -5.65 9.31
N CYS A 7 0.99 -6.62 8.55
CA CYS A 7 1.68 -7.90 8.33
C CYS A 7 2.65 -7.89 7.13
N ASP A 8 2.73 -6.76 6.41
CA ASP A 8 3.56 -6.54 5.21
C ASP A 8 3.36 -7.57 4.08
N ALA A 9 2.25 -8.32 4.10
CA ALA A 9 2.00 -9.35 3.10
C ALA A 9 1.71 -8.73 1.72
N CYS A 10 0.89 -7.68 1.67
CA CYS A 10 0.58 -6.94 0.44
C CYS A 10 1.83 -6.27 -0.15
N LEU A 11 2.65 -5.61 0.68
CA LEU A 11 3.90 -4.98 0.26
C LEU A 11 4.84 -5.97 -0.43
N ARG A 12 5.03 -7.16 0.15
CA ARG A 12 5.91 -8.22 -0.41
C ARG A 12 5.41 -8.82 -1.72
N HIS A 13 4.10 -8.74 -2.01
CA HIS A 13 3.51 -9.29 -3.24
C HIS A 13 3.26 -8.21 -4.31
N CYS A 14 3.30 -6.93 -3.94
CA CYS A 14 3.28 -5.85 -4.90
C CYS A 14 4.58 -5.90 -5.74
N PRO A 15 4.49 -5.85 -7.08
CA PRO A 15 5.69 -5.85 -7.91
C PRO A 15 6.58 -4.64 -7.57
N PRO A 16 7.87 -4.86 -7.22
CA PRO A 16 8.73 -3.83 -6.64
C PRO A 16 9.00 -2.67 -7.59
N GLN A 17 8.85 -2.87 -8.91
CA GLN A 17 9.01 -1.81 -9.90
C GLN A 17 7.96 -0.70 -9.81
N PHE A 18 6.83 -0.98 -9.16
CA PHE A 18 5.78 0.03 -8.97
C PHE A 18 6.03 0.88 -7.73
N GLY A 19 6.56 0.29 -6.65
CA GLY A 19 6.71 1.00 -5.37
C GLY A 19 5.39 1.54 -4.82
N ALA A 20 4.27 0.92 -5.18
CA ALA A 20 2.93 1.45 -4.92
C ALA A 20 2.43 1.21 -3.49
N ILE A 21 3.11 0.40 -2.68
CA ILE A 21 2.67 0.06 -1.33
C ILE A 21 3.80 0.36 -0.36
N PHE A 22 3.51 1.10 0.69
CA PHE A 22 4.47 1.48 1.72
C PHE A 22 3.79 1.54 3.10
N ASN A 23 4.61 1.51 4.15
CA ASN A 23 4.14 1.62 5.52
C ASN A 23 4.01 3.11 5.90
N HIS A 24 2.87 3.48 6.47
CA HIS A 24 2.59 4.83 6.95
C HIS A 24 1.97 4.75 8.35
N ASP A 25 2.73 5.14 9.36
CA ASP A 25 2.36 5.01 10.77
C ASP A 25 1.92 3.59 11.15
N ALA A 26 0.66 3.43 11.56
CA ALA A 26 0.06 2.17 11.98
C ALA A 26 -0.73 1.49 10.85
N ASP A 27 -0.62 1.95 9.60
CA ASP A 27 -1.31 1.38 8.45
C ASP A 27 -0.38 1.12 7.27
N VAL A 28 -0.90 0.35 6.30
CA VAL A 28 -0.24 0.11 5.02
C VAL A 28 -1.02 0.86 3.96
N ILE A 29 -0.35 1.74 3.23
CA ILE A 29 -0.97 2.63 2.26
C ILE A 29 -0.63 2.18 0.84
N ILE A 30 -1.59 2.32 -0.07
CA ILE A 30 -1.42 2.08 -1.51
C ILE A 30 -1.50 3.43 -2.20
N ILE A 31 -0.46 3.81 -2.94
CA ILE A 31 -0.45 4.96 -3.84
C ILE A 31 -1.12 4.56 -5.15
N PRO A 32 -2.36 5.01 -5.42
CA PRO A 32 -3.11 4.59 -6.60
C PRO A 32 -2.41 5.00 -7.91
N GLU A 33 -1.66 6.11 -7.93
CA GLU A 33 -0.92 6.59 -9.10
C GLU A 33 0.21 5.65 -9.54
N LEU A 34 0.75 4.89 -8.60
CA LEU A 34 1.79 3.89 -8.85
C LEU A 34 1.20 2.48 -9.03
N CYS A 35 -0.07 2.29 -8.67
CA CYS A 35 -0.74 1.00 -8.73
C CYS A 35 -1.12 0.63 -10.16
N SER A 36 -0.71 -0.55 -10.62
CA SER A 36 -1.13 -1.08 -11.93
C SER A 36 -2.52 -1.75 -11.91
N GLY A 37 -3.15 -1.89 -10.75
CA GLY A 37 -4.41 -2.62 -10.60
C GLY A 37 -4.27 -4.15 -10.76
N CYS A 38 -3.08 -4.71 -10.57
CA CYS A 38 -2.82 -6.13 -10.86
C CYS A 38 -3.43 -7.14 -9.87
N GLY A 39 -4.01 -6.69 -8.75
CA GLY A 39 -4.70 -7.54 -7.77
C GLY A 39 -3.82 -8.47 -6.93
N LYS A 40 -2.49 -8.50 -7.12
CA LYS A 40 -1.58 -9.44 -6.42
C LYS A 40 -1.54 -9.26 -4.90
N CYS A 41 -1.95 -8.10 -4.39
CA CYS A 41 -2.00 -7.82 -2.96
C CYS A 41 -3.29 -8.32 -2.28
N LEU A 42 -4.33 -8.70 -3.03
CA LEU A 42 -5.63 -9.12 -2.50
C LEU A 42 -5.54 -10.47 -1.78
N ASP A 43 -5.17 -11.53 -2.51
CA ASP A 43 -5.04 -12.89 -1.97
C ASP A 43 -4.13 -13.05 -0.74
N PRO A 44 -2.95 -12.41 -0.66
CA PRO A 44 -2.06 -12.57 0.50
C PRO A 44 -2.51 -11.80 1.75
N CYS A 45 -3.55 -10.95 1.68
CA CYS A 45 -4.03 -10.20 2.83
C CYS A 45 -4.82 -11.11 3.79
N PRO A 46 -4.30 -11.45 4.99
CA PRO A 46 -4.96 -12.42 5.88
C PRO A 46 -6.28 -11.92 6.47
N VAL A 47 -6.51 -10.61 6.40
CA VAL A 47 -7.69 -9.91 6.93
C VAL A 47 -8.59 -9.35 5.82
N ASN A 48 -8.24 -9.58 4.54
CA ASN A 48 -9.01 -9.14 3.36
C ASN A 48 -9.48 -7.68 3.47
N CYS A 49 -8.57 -6.77 3.85
CA CYS A 49 -8.88 -5.35 4.06
C CYS A 49 -8.50 -4.45 2.86
N ILE A 50 -8.14 -5.06 1.72
CA ILE A 50 -7.76 -4.34 0.49
C ILE A 50 -8.88 -4.54 -0.52
N LEU A 51 -9.31 -3.44 -1.15
CA LEU A 51 -10.41 -3.42 -2.12
C LEU A 51 -9.93 -2.74 -3.41
N GLU A 52 -10.53 -3.14 -4.52
CA GLU A 52 -10.39 -2.41 -5.78
C GLU A 52 -11.19 -1.12 -5.69
N ASP A 53 -10.56 0.01 -6.04
CA ASP A 53 -11.18 1.32 -6.07
C ASP A 53 -11.15 1.87 -7.51
N PRO A 54 -12.26 1.76 -8.27
CA PRO A 54 -12.33 2.30 -9.63
C PRO A 54 -12.41 3.84 -9.65
N ASP A 55 -12.76 4.47 -8.54
CA ASP A 55 -12.96 5.91 -8.41
C ASP A 55 -11.85 6.55 -7.54
N TRP A 56 -10.64 6.00 -7.64
CA TRP A 56 -9.50 6.43 -6.83
C TRP A 56 -9.21 7.93 -6.98
N GLU A 57 -8.83 8.56 -5.87
CA GLU A 57 -8.36 9.94 -5.82
C GLU A 57 -6.83 9.99 -5.63
N PRO A 58 -6.13 11.00 -6.18
CA PRO A 58 -4.69 11.15 -6.01
C PRO A 58 -4.27 11.18 -4.54
N ALA A 59 -3.11 10.60 -4.26
CA ALA A 59 -2.49 10.63 -2.95
C ALA A 59 -2.28 12.08 -2.49
N PRO A 60 -2.59 12.40 -1.21
CA PRO A 60 -2.31 13.70 -0.62
C PRO A 60 -0.84 14.13 -0.80
N GLU A 61 -0.60 15.43 -1.00
CA GLU A 61 0.75 15.96 -1.27
C GLU A 61 1.73 15.68 -0.10
N ASP A 62 1.23 15.61 1.13
CA ASP A 62 2.01 15.30 2.32
C ASP A 62 2.60 13.88 2.29
N TRP A 63 1.99 12.92 1.59
CA TRP A 63 2.56 11.58 1.43
C TRP A 63 3.80 11.56 0.54
N TRP A 64 3.96 12.57 -0.31
CA TRP A 64 5.16 12.79 -1.13
C TRP A 64 6.21 13.66 -0.42
N ALA A 65 5.81 14.42 0.60
CA ALA A 65 6.65 15.35 1.35
C ALA A 65 7.13 14.79 2.70
N ALA A 66 6.49 13.75 3.23
CA ALA A 66 6.93 13.07 4.44
C ALA A 66 8.32 12.45 4.21
N PRO A 67 9.29 12.64 5.14
CA PRO A 67 10.63 12.14 4.93
C PRO A 67 10.63 10.61 4.86
N ALA A 68 11.22 10.08 3.78
CA ALA A 68 11.58 8.67 3.58
C ALA A 68 12.67 8.16 4.57
N PHE A 69 12.77 8.74 5.77
CA PHE A 69 13.94 8.60 6.65
C PHE A 69 13.78 7.54 7.76
N GLU A 70 12.60 6.95 7.91
CA GLU A 70 12.38 5.83 8.85
C GLU A 70 11.60 4.67 8.20
N ASP A 71 11.69 4.49 6.88
CA ASP A 71 11.30 3.22 6.28
C ASP A 71 12.50 2.26 6.36
N PRO A 72 12.48 1.24 7.25
CA PRO A 72 13.56 0.25 7.35
C PRO A 72 13.69 -0.61 6.08
N TYR A 73 12.82 -0.43 5.10
CA TYR A 73 12.79 -1.16 3.84
C TYR A 73 12.98 -0.28 2.59
N ALA A 74 13.30 1.01 2.73
CA ALA A 74 13.72 1.89 1.63
C ALA A 74 15.16 1.61 1.15
#